data_AF-L1J300-F1
#
_entry.id   AF-L1J300-F1
#
_cell.length_a   1.000
_cell.length_b   1.000
_cell.length_c   1.000
_cell.angle_alpha   90.00
_cell.angle_beta   90.00
_cell.angle_gamma   90.00
#
_symmetry.space_group_name_H-M   'P 1'
#
loop_
_entity.id
_entity.type
_entity.pdbx_description
1 polymer ?
#
loop_
_entity_poly.entity_id
_entity_poly.type
_entity_poly.pdbx_seq_one_letter_code
_entity_poly.pdbx_strand_id
1 'polypeptide(L)'
;MLCCIDSCWPAEECEKGKLDDKTKKKIRDGCVLLRDAYEGRASHGLYSLLKGPAYKRALFIIHTHPMWMNVVIWASIIHASLIIWEPPNRLSSWLDPTLDPIPIIILEVLCMGVFVADIVFKMLYFGDEKVSGWQDYISKEWQRNYMTIIFLFHVDFVLYHTKLCPFRFARPFRLTVLAARHRDVRRLISFFPTMCVKLVTVFFLPLLGVLAFFSILCVRIYGRLPAEHSLDLGEDSFSSVMPAIRTLFLLSTIDNFDPVVTEAYKQHPVSFFFFLAFIVFASFFLMSVALGVMFDLYLEDHEKTVKAEAKKEEKSMAKAFQKLDVEEQGKIKWLHFREMLVHLRPKDRNVKHDIAIFKELTRDMILRGEEPHINSTNFRDIKGFLPYETAKPASSLQKFTEFWEYIIISVDSILILSGMDSMKVNGIKLGTIFLSFFIWHLIVLVIFDFSFARKYWNVDWRRGDSIILLISVVCHAWVNFKCQSCRPSFKCLLEAVAVIRIFRPVLHNRESRQYMLAVLGVGPVLLHFGLLVATFNYMFSVIAMEMFALDPVTTTGPEGTRLLLACDKELPNFNCFSTGSLSIFMVFIEAGFGVVAARSCMRDKLKSLFPRSTPCKRLGSTSTLSWSMR
;
A
#
# COMPACT_ATOMS: atom_id res chain seq x y z
N MET A 1 -21.08 7.55 -47.32
CA MET A 1 -20.80 6.10 -47.46
C MET A 1 -21.20 5.26 -46.27
N LEU A 2 -21.27 5.77 -45.02
CA LEU A 2 -21.75 5.00 -43.85
C LEU A 2 -23.28 4.76 -43.80
N CYS A 3 -24.10 5.60 -44.46
CA CYS A 3 -25.57 5.39 -44.55
C CYS A 3 -26.00 4.30 -45.55
N CYS A 4 -25.10 3.79 -46.39
CA CYS A 4 -25.44 2.75 -47.38
C CYS A 4 -25.21 1.32 -46.85
N ILE A 5 -24.77 1.15 -45.61
CA ILE A 5 -24.46 -0.15 -44.99
C ILE A 5 -25.65 -0.67 -44.16
N ASP A 6 -26.66 0.15 -43.88
CA ASP A 6 -27.84 -0.27 -43.12
C ASP A 6 -28.81 -1.18 -43.90
N SER A 7 -28.63 -1.31 -45.23
CA SER A 7 -29.51 -2.10 -46.10
C SER A 7 -29.03 -3.54 -46.39
N CYS A 8 -27.87 -3.97 -45.88
CA CYS A 8 -27.27 -5.27 -46.22
C CYS A 8 -27.24 -6.31 -45.09
N TRP A 9 -28.07 -6.19 -44.05
CA TRP A 9 -28.28 -7.28 -43.10
C TRP A 9 -29.77 -7.56 -42.94
N PRO A 10 -30.28 -8.76 -43.26
CA PRO A 10 -31.71 -9.00 -43.21
C PRO A 10 -32.15 -9.03 -41.75
N ALA A 11 -32.93 -8.01 -41.36
CA ALA A 11 -33.71 -8.02 -40.13
C ALA A 11 -34.68 -9.23 -40.06
N GLU A 12 -34.90 -9.92 -41.18
CA GLU A 12 -35.74 -11.12 -41.29
C GLU A 12 -35.09 -12.42 -40.77
N GLU A 13 -33.77 -12.50 -40.58
CA GLU A 13 -33.13 -13.67 -39.95
C GLU A 13 -33.07 -13.60 -38.42
N CYS A 14 -33.42 -12.46 -37.82
CA CYS A 14 -33.42 -12.28 -36.37
C CYS A 14 -34.47 -13.13 -35.62
N GLU A 15 -35.49 -13.63 -36.32
CA GLU A 15 -36.63 -14.36 -35.73
C GLU A 15 -36.63 -15.88 -35.98
N LYS A 16 -35.84 -16.43 -36.91
CA LYS A 16 -36.03 -17.82 -37.39
C LYS A 16 -35.08 -18.90 -36.84
N GLY A 17 -34.12 -18.55 -35.97
CA GLY A 17 -33.23 -19.55 -35.34
C GLY A 17 -33.37 -19.59 -33.82
N LYS A 18 -34.21 -20.48 -33.26
CA LYS A 18 -34.08 -20.84 -31.84
C LYS A 18 -32.86 -21.76 -31.71
N LEU A 19 -31.81 -21.31 -31.01
CA LEU A 19 -30.73 -22.20 -30.60
C LEU A 19 -31.31 -23.33 -29.73
N ASP A 20 -30.84 -24.56 -29.95
CA ASP A 20 -31.18 -25.68 -29.09
C ASP A 20 -30.65 -25.45 -27.66
N ASP A 21 -31.27 -26.10 -26.67
CA ASP A 21 -30.89 -25.91 -25.26
C ASP A 21 -29.48 -26.46 -24.96
N LYS A 22 -28.99 -27.43 -25.74
CA LYS A 22 -27.64 -27.99 -25.60
C LYS A 22 -26.57 -26.97 -25.99
N THR A 23 -26.83 -26.18 -27.01
CA THR A 23 -25.95 -25.16 -27.58
C THR A 23 -25.96 -23.94 -26.68
N LYS A 24 -27.14 -23.50 -26.21
CA LYS A 24 -27.21 -22.47 -25.16
C LYS A 24 -26.43 -22.87 -23.91
N LYS A 25 -26.54 -24.13 -23.47
CA LYS A 25 -25.75 -24.64 -22.34
C LYS A 25 -24.25 -24.59 -22.61
N LYS A 26 -23.79 -25.01 -23.80
CA LYS A 26 -22.37 -24.91 -24.19
C LYS A 26 -21.88 -23.47 -24.21
N ILE A 27 -22.65 -22.54 -24.79
CA ILE A 27 -22.32 -21.11 -24.83
C ILE A 27 -22.23 -20.55 -23.41
N ARG A 28 -23.18 -20.88 -22.53
CA ARG A 28 -23.16 -20.47 -21.12
C ARG A 28 -21.90 -20.97 -20.41
N ASP A 29 -21.55 -22.24 -20.57
CA ASP A 29 -20.35 -22.81 -19.95
C ASP A 29 -19.07 -22.15 -20.52
N GLY A 30 -19.04 -21.86 -21.83
CA GLY A 30 -17.97 -21.10 -22.48
C GLY A 30 -17.86 -19.65 -21.98
N CYS A 31 -18.97 -18.98 -21.69
CA CYS A 31 -19.00 -17.65 -21.10
C CYS A 31 -18.41 -17.63 -19.67
N VAL A 32 -18.65 -18.69 -18.89
CA VAL A 32 -18.04 -18.84 -17.56
C VAL A 32 -16.52 -18.97 -17.69
N LEU A 33 -16.04 -19.78 -18.64
CA LEU A 33 -14.61 -19.92 -18.92
C LEU A 33 -13.99 -18.61 -19.40
N LEU A 34 -14.69 -17.86 -20.25
CA LEU A 34 -14.27 -16.54 -20.73
C LEU A 34 -14.17 -15.53 -19.57
N ARG A 35 -15.14 -15.54 -18.65
CA ARG A 35 -15.09 -14.70 -17.45
C ARG A 35 -13.92 -15.11 -16.53
N ASP A 36 -13.66 -16.40 -16.38
CA ASP A 36 -12.49 -16.88 -15.63
C ASP A 36 -11.16 -16.52 -16.31
N ALA A 37 -11.13 -16.44 -17.65
CA ALA A 37 -9.98 -15.95 -18.40
C ALA A 37 -9.73 -14.45 -18.15
N TYR A 38 -10.78 -13.61 -18.24
CA TYR A 38 -10.69 -12.19 -17.88
C TYR A 38 -10.31 -11.98 -16.41
N GLU A 39 -10.82 -12.86 -15.54
CA GLU A 39 -10.51 -13.01 -14.11
C GLU A 39 -9.03 -13.34 -13.82
N GLY A 40 -8.29 -13.83 -14.82
CA GLY A 40 -6.97 -14.45 -14.65
C GLY A 40 -6.99 -15.79 -13.87
N ARG A 41 -8.18 -16.39 -13.68
CA ARG A 41 -8.44 -17.61 -12.89
C ARG A 41 -8.15 -18.91 -13.65
N ALA A 42 -8.00 -18.85 -14.98
CA ALA A 42 -7.58 -19.96 -15.85
C ALA A 42 -8.26 -21.31 -15.51
N SER A 43 -7.48 -22.39 -15.34
CA SER A 43 -8.00 -23.75 -15.09
C SER A 43 -8.57 -23.99 -13.69
N HIS A 44 -8.40 -23.06 -12.75
CA HIS A 44 -8.89 -23.20 -11.37
C HIS A 44 -10.07 -22.25 -11.09
N GLY A 45 -10.72 -21.75 -12.14
CA GLY A 45 -11.91 -20.92 -12.05
C GLY A 45 -13.20 -21.72 -11.86
N LEU A 46 -14.33 -21.01 -11.84
CA LEU A 46 -15.67 -21.58 -11.71
C LEU A 46 -15.96 -22.64 -12.79
N TYR A 47 -15.40 -22.48 -13.99
CA TYR A 47 -15.58 -23.44 -15.08
C TYR A 47 -15.15 -24.86 -14.71
N SER A 48 -14.04 -25.01 -13.99
CA SER A 48 -13.54 -26.33 -13.55
C SER A 48 -14.52 -27.04 -12.59
N LEU A 49 -15.30 -26.25 -11.85
CA LEU A 49 -16.24 -26.73 -10.84
C LEU A 49 -17.64 -26.99 -11.41
N LEU A 50 -17.91 -26.65 -12.68
CA LEU A 50 -19.23 -26.84 -13.30
C LEU A 50 -19.66 -28.32 -13.32
N LYS A 51 -18.71 -29.24 -13.49
CA LYS A 51 -18.95 -30.69 -13.50
C LYS A 51 -18.99 -31.31 -12.10
N GLY A 52 -18.56 -30.56 -11.08
CA GLY A 52 -18.43 -31.05 -9.71
C GLY A 52 -19.70 -30.94 -8.86
N PRO A 53 -19.65 -31.43 -7.61
CA PRO A 53 -20.77 -31.36 -6.68
C PRO A 53 -21.16 -29.91 -6.37
N ALA A 54 -22.44 -29.68 -6.09
CA ALA A 54 -23.01 -28.35 -5.91
C ALA A 54 -22.35 -27.55 -4.77
N TYR A 55 -21.92 -28.22 -3.69
CA TYR A 55 -21.28 -27.55 -2.55
C TYR A 55 -19.93 -26.90 -2.91
N LYS A 56 -19.12 -27.51 -3.80
CA LYS A 56 -17.86 -26.90 -4.26
C LYS A 56 -18.09 -25.60 -5.02
N ARG A 57 -19.14 -25.54 -5.84
CA ARG A 57 -19.56 -24.31 -6.54
C ARG A 57 -20.06 -23.25 -5.58
N ALA A 58 -20.89 -23.63 -4.60
CA ALA A 58 -21.37 -22.71 -3.58
C ALA A 58 -20.21 -22.11 -2.76
N LEU A 59 -19.28 -22.95 -2.30
CA LEU A 59 -18.08 -22.52 -1.57
C LEU A 59 -17.20 -21.58 -2.41
N PHE A 60 -16.98 -21.90 -3.69
CA PHE A 60 -16.22 -21.02 -4.58
C PHE A 60 -16.90 -19.65 -4.72
N ILE A 61 -18.22 -19.61 -4.92
CA ILE A 61 -18.96 -18.35 -5.05
C ILE A 61 -18.89 -17.54 -3.76
N ILE A 62 -19.01 -18.18 -2.60
CA ILE A 62 -18.90 -17.51 -1.28
C ILE A 62 -17.48 -16.98 -1.08
N HIS A 63 -16.46 -17.81 -1.32
CA HIS A 63 -15.05 -17.47 -1.11
C HIS A 63 -14.56 -16.36 -2.03
N THR A 64 -15.00 -16.37 -3.29
CA THR A 64 -14.65 -15.34 -4.29
C THR A 64 -15.52 -14.08 -4.20
N HIS A 65 -16.53 -14.08 -3.33
CA HIS A 65 -17.38 -12.91 -3.14
C HIS A 65 -16.56 -11.76 -2.52
N PRO A 66 -16.75 -10.50 -2.99
CA PRO A 66 -16.01 -9.35 -2.46
C PRO A 66 -16.20 -9.15 -0.95
N MET A 67 -17.35 -9.55 -0.40
CA MET A 67 -17.57 -9.48 1.06
C MET A 67 -16.62 -10.40 1.84
N TRP A 68 -16.41 -11.64 1.39
CA TRP A 68 -15.47 -12.55 2.07
C TRP A 68 -14.04 -12.02 1.99
N MET A 69 -13.64 -11.52 0.81
CA MET A 69 -12.33 -10.89 0.64
C MET A 69 -12.17 -9.68 1.58
N ASN A 70 -13.20 -8.85 1.72
CA ASN A 70 -13.20 -7.73 2.65
C ASN A 70 -13.11 -8.18 4.12
N VAL A 71 -13.81 -9.25 4.52
CA VAL A 71 -13.71 -9.81 5.88
C VAL A 71 -12.27 -10.23 6.19
N VAL A 72 -11.60 -10.92 5.26
CA VAL A 72 -10.21 -11.34 5.44
C VAL A 72 -9.25 -10.14 5.49
N ILE A 73 -9.48 -9.11 4.66
CA ILE A 73 -8.68 -7.87 4.68
C ILE A 73 -8.86 -7.15 6.02
N TRP A 74 -10.10 -6.97 6.49
CA TRP A 74 -10.38 -6.35 7.78
C TRP A 74 -9.78 -7.14 8.94
N ALA A 75 -9.88 -8.47 8.93
CA ALA A 75 -9.22 -9.32 9.92
C ALA A 75 -7.69 -9.15 9.89
N SER A 76 -7.09 -8.97 8.72
CA SER A 76 -5.64 -8.71 8.59
C SER A 76 -5.25 -7.34 9.15
N ILE A 77 -6.04 -6.30 8.88
CA ILE A 77 -5.83 -4.95 9.42
C ILE A 77 -5.96 -4.94 10.93
N ILE A 78 -7.03 -5.56 11.46
CA ILE A 78 -7.28 -5.68 12.90
C ILE A 78 -6.14 -6.45 13.57
N HIS A 79 -5.75 -7.60 13.03
CA HIS A 79 -4.67 -8.40 13.59
C HIS A 79 -3.34 -7.63 13.62
N ALA A 80 -3.02 -6.88 12.57
CA ALA A 80 -1.83 -6.04 12.54
C ALA A 80 -1.90 -4.87 13.53
N SER A 81 -3.07 -4.25 13.73
CA SER A 81 -3.25 -3.10 14.62
C SER A 81 -3.24 -3.46 16.10
N LEU A 82 -3.49 -4.73 16.46
CA LEU A 82 -3.41 -5.21 17.85
C LEU A 82 -2.10 -4.83 18.55
N ILE A 83 -1.00 -4.75 17.80
CA ILE A 83 0.32 -4.38 18.32
C ILE A 83 0.35 -3.01 19.02
N ILE A 84 -0.55 -2.09 18.66
CA ILE A 84 -0.64 -0.76 19.26
C ILE A 84 -1.01 -0.85 20.75
N TRP A 85 -1.77 -1.88 21.11
CA TRP A 85 -2.25 -2.11 22.47
C TRP A 85 -1.55 -3.27 23.17
N GLU A 86 -0.61 -3.96 22.50
CA GLU A 86 0.19 -5.01 23.10
C GLU A 86 1.47 -4.45 23.74
N PRO A 87 1.81 -4.86 24.97
CA PRO A 87 3.10 -4.51 25.56
C PRO A 87 4.26 -5.31 24.91
N PRO A 88 5.50 -4.78 24.95
CA PRO A 88 6.68 -5.53 24.54
C PRO A 88 6.82 -6.81 25.36
N ASN A 89 7.36 -7.89 24.78
CA ASN A 89 7.43 -9.22 25.41
C ASN A 89 8.15 -9.20 26.77
N ARG A 90 9.10 -8.27 26.97
CA ARG A 90 9.80 -8.11 28.25
C ARG A 90 8.91 -7.61 29.38
N LEU A 91 7.81 -6.95 29.04
CA LEU A 91 6.77 -6.49 29.97
C LEU A 91 5.52 -7.40 29.97
N SER A 92 5.37 -8.30 29.00
CA SER A 92 4.11 -9.04 28.80
C SER A 92 4.11 -10.43 29.49
N SER A 93 3.03 -10.70 30.22
CA SER A 93 2.60 -11.94 30.89
C SER A 93 3.48 -12.66 31.93
N TRP A 94 4.80 -12.57 31.93
CA TRP A 94 5.59 -13.32 32.93
C TRP A 94 5.56 -12.68 34.33
N LEU A 95 5.41 -11.35 34.41
CA LEU A 95 5.41 -10.62 35.68
C LEU A 95 4.00 -10.29 36.20
N ASP A 96 3.02 -9.97 35.34
CA ASP A 96 1.66 -9.62 35.75
C ASP A 96 0.61 -9.97 34.66
N PRO A 97 -0.33 -10.92 34.91
CA PRO A 97 -1.41 -11.28 33.98
C PRO A 97 -2.40 -10.14 33.70
N THR A 98 -2.40 -9.07 34.50
CA THR A 98 -3.30 -7.92 34.33
C THR A 98 -2.90 -7.00 33.17
N LEU A 99 -1.67 -7.15 32.66
CA LEU A 99 -1.12 -6.35 31.55
C LEU A 99 -1.60 -6.80 30.16
N ASP A 100 -2.13 -8.02 30.03
CA ASP A 100 -2.68 -8.54 28.76
C ASP A 100 -4.22 -8.42 28.79
N PRO A 101 -4.81 -7.45 28.07
CA PRO A 101 -6.26 -7.27 28.06
C PRO A 101 -6.93 -8.49 27.39
N ILE A 102 -7.85 -9.15 28.11
CA ILE A 102 -8.68 -10.24 27.57
C ILE A 102 -9.31 -9.90 26.20
N PRO A 103 -9.79 -8.66 25.94
CA PRO A 103 -10.32 -8.30 24.62
C PRO A 103 -9.32 -8.46 23.46
N ILE A 104 -8.03 -8.22 23.69
CA ILE A 104 -6.98 -8.38 22.68
C ILE A 104 -6.81 -9.84 22.31
N ILE A 105 -6.76 -10.73 23.32
CA ILE A 105 -6.65 -12.18 23.12
C ILE A 105 -7.84 -12.71 22.32
N ILE A 106 -9.07 -12.29 22.68
CA ILE A 106 -10.29 -12.68 21.96
C ILE A 106 -10.22 -12.24 20.50
N LEU A 107 -9.78 -11.00 20.25
CA LEU A 107 -9.69 -10.47 18.90
C LEU A 107 -8.59 -11.17 18.07
N GLU A 108 -7.47 -11.52 18.71
CA GLU A 108 -6.38 -12.29 18.10
C GLU A 108 -6.87 -13.67 17.64
N VAL A 109 -7.59 -14.40 18.51
CA VAL A 109 -8.18 -15.71 18.21
C VAL A 109 -9.24 -15.61 17.11
N LEU A 110 -10.10 -14.58 17.13
CA LEU A 110 -11.08 -14.34 16.06
C LEU A 110 -10.41 -14.14 14.71
N CYS A 111 -9.35 -13.33 14.65
CA CYS A 111 -8.62 -13.08 13.41
C CYS A 111 -7.95 -14.36 12.88
N MET A 112 -7.32 -15.14 13.76
CA MET A 112 -6.75 -16.44 13.41
C MET A 112 -7.81 -17.41 12.89
N GLY A 113 -9.00 -17.45 13.52
CA GLY A 113 -10.13 -18.25 13.07
C GLY A 113 -10.59 -17.89 11.64
N VAL A 114 -10.62 -16.60 11.29
CA VAL A 114 -10.94 -16.14 9.92
C VAL A 114 -9.87 -16.62 8.93
N PHE A 115 -8.59 -16.59 9.29
CA PHE A 115 -7.52 -17.08 8.41
C PHE A 115 -7.59 -18.60 8.20
N VAL A 116 -7.88 -19.37 9.25
CA VAL A 116 -8.09 -20.81 9.13
C VAL A 116 -9.29 -21.09 8.24
N ALA A 117 -10.41 -20.38 8.42
CA ALA A 117 -11.59 -20.52 7.56
C ALA A 117 -11.26 -20.22 6.09
N ASP A 118 -10.44 -19.20 5.80
CA ASP A 118 -10.03 -18.88 4.43
C ASP A 118 -9.19 -20.00 3.78
N ILE A 119 -8.24 -20.57 4.53
CA ILE A 119 -7.44 -21.72 4.08
C ILE A 119 -8.34 -22.93 3.84
N VAL A 120 -9.21 -23.26 4.79
CA VAL A 120 -10.11 -24.42 4.72
C VAL A 120 -11.08 -24.28 3.55
N PHE A 121 -11.77 -23.14 3.39
CA PHE A 121 -12.68 -22.92 2.27
C PHE A 121 -11.98 -23.12 0.95
N LYS A 122 -10.76 -22.58 0.80
CA LYS A 122 -9.97 -22.76 -0.41
C LYS A 122 -9.58 -24.20 -0.65
N MET A 123 -9.13 -24.91 0.39
CA MET A 123 -8.73 -26.31 0.32
C MET A 123 -9.90 -27.24 -0.02
N LEU A 124 -11.12 -26.91 0.40
CA LEU A 124 -12.32 -27.73 0.17
C LEU A 124 -12.80 -27.75 -1.30
N TYR A 125 -12.61 -26.64 -2.03
CA TYR A 125 -12.94 -26.59 -3.46
C TYR A 125 -11.74 -26.81 -4.38
N PHE A 126 -10.51 -26.56 -3.92
CA PHE A 126 -9.31 -27.06 -4.59
C PHE A 126 -9.29 -28.60 -4.53
N GLY A 127 -8.74 -29.24 -5.55
CA GLY A 127 -8.72 -30.70 -5.65
C GLY A 127 -9.72 -31.25 -6.67
N ASP A 128 -9.16 -32.02 -7.59
CA ASP A 128 -9.88 -32.76 -8.62
C ASP A 128 -10.28 -34.15 -8.09
N GLU A 129 -11.07 -34.91 -8.85
CA GLU A 129 -11.52 -36.26 -8.45
C GLU A 129 -10.34 -37.22 -8.16
N LYS A 130 -9.16 -36.94 -8.73
CA LYS A 130 -7.93 -37.75 -8.61
C LYS A 130 -6.91 -37.24 -7.59
N VAL A 131 -7.00 -35.99 -7.15
CA VAL A 131 -5.97 -35.34 -6.30
C VAL A 131 -6.64 -34.62 -5.15
N SER A 132 -6.22 -34.93 -3.93
CA SER A 132 -6.78 -34.30 -2.73
C SER A 132 -6.53 -32.79 -2.72
N GLY A 133 -7.51 -32.01 -2.25
CA GLY A 133 -7.43 -30.55 -2.25
C GLY A 133 -6.24 -29.97 -1.51
N TRP A 134 -5.77 -30.66 -0.47
CA TRP A 134 -4.59 -30.29 0.30
C TRP A 134 -3.29 -30.39 -0.51
N GLN A 135 -3.14 -31.44 -1.33
CA GLN A 135 -1.95 -31.61 -2.18
C GLN A 135 -1.87 -30.52 -3.26
N ASP A 136 -2.98 -30.21 -3.93
CA ASP A 136 -3.00 -29.13 -4.93
C ASP A 136 -2.79 -27.75 -4.27
N TYR A 137 -3.33 -27.55 -3.07
CA TYR A 137 -3.10 -26.33 -2.30
C TYR A 137 -1.62 -26.12 -1.96
N ILE A 138 -0.95 -27.13 -1.40
CA ILE A 138 0.49 -27.04 -1.03
C ILE A 138 1.41 -26.93 -2.24
N SER A 139 0.98 -27.45 -3.41
CA SER A 139 1.77 -27.35 -4.64
C SER A 139 2.05 -25.90 -5.05
N LYS A 140 1.17 -24.95 -4.68
CA LYS A 140 1.33 -23.54 -5.00
C LYS A 140 2.16 -22.84 -3.93
N GLU A 141 3.28 -22.24 -4.34
CA GLU A 141 4.24 -21.57 -3.44
C GLU A 141 3.57 -20.54 -2.52
N TRP A 142 2.69 -19.70 -3.06
CA TRP A 142 1.98 -18.70 -2.27
C TRP A 142 1.08 -19.33 -1.19
N GLN A 143 0.33 -20.37 -1.54
CA GLN A 143 -0.58 -21.02 -0.60
C GLN A 143 0.20 -21.75 0.51
N ARG A 144 1.32 -22.37 0.14
CA ARG A 144 2.26 -22.96 1.10
C ARG A 144 2.79 -21.92 2.08
N ASN A 145 3.32 -20.79 1.59
CA ASN A 145 3.86 -19.74 2.46
C ASN A 145 2.78 -19.10 3.36
N TYR A 146 1.57 -18.89 2.82
CA TYR A 146 0.45 -18.39 3.61
C TYR A 146 0.08 -19.35 4.74
N MET A 147 -0.03 -20.65 4.44
CA MET A 147 -0.27 -21.68 5.45
C MET A 147 0.83 -21.74 6.50
N THR A 148 2.10 -21.63 6.10
CA THR A 148 3.24 -21.58 7.04
C THR A 148 3.16 -20.40 8.00
N ILE A 149 2.84 -19.19 7.50
CA ILE A 149 2.70 -17.99 8.35
C ILE A 149 1.54 -18.15 9.34
N ILE A 150 0.38 -18.62 8.88
CA ILE A 150 -0.78 -18.83 9.76
C ILE A 150 -0.48 -19.92 10.80
N PHE A 151 0.21 -20.99 10.41
CA PHE A 151 0.66 -22.02 11.35
C PHE A 151 1.62 -21.44 12.41
N LEU A 152 2.57 -20.59 12.01
CA LEU A 152 3.46 -19.90 12.94
C LEU A 152 2.70 -19.03 13.96
N PHE A 153 1.61 -18.35 13.56
CA PHE A 153 0.77 -17.61 14.51
C PHE A 153 0.12 -18.51 15.55
N HIS A 154 -0.35 -19.70 15.16
CA HIS A 154 -0.96 -20.64 16.11
C HIS A 154 0.09 -21.21 17.07
N VAL A 155 1.28 -21.55 16.57
CA VAL A 155 2.39 -22.03 17.41
C VAL A 155 2.81 -20.95 18.40
N ASP A 156 3.01 -19.71 17.94
CA ASP A 156 3.37 -18.57 18.79
C ASP A 156 2.31 -18.32 19.88
N PHE A 157 1.02 -18.33 19.51
CA PHE A 157 -0.09 -18.18 20.43
C PHE A 157 -0.10 -19.27 21.51
N VAL A 158 0.03 -20.54 21.13
CA VAL A 158 0.02 -21.66 22.08
C VAL A 158 1.24 -21.58 23.00
N LEU A 159 2.44 -21.36 22.46
CA LEU A 159 3.67 -21.26 23.25
C LEU A 159 3.64 -20.11 24.26
N TYR A 160 3.06 -18.97 23.88
CA TYR A 160 2.90 -17.83 24.76
C TYR A 160 1.92 -18.11 25.91
N HIS A 161 0.71 -18.59 25.60
CA HIS A 161 -0.33 -18.81 26.61
C HIS A 161 -0.05 -20.00 27.53
N THR A 162 0.72 -20.99 27.05
CA THR A 162 1.21 -22.11 27.87
C THR A 162 2.45 -21.77 28.70
N LYS A 163 2.97 -20.54 28.59
CA LYS A 163 4.18 -20.05 29.28
C LYS A 163 5.45 -20.83 28.94
N LEU A 164 5.48 -21.55 27.80
CA LEU A 164 6.65 -22.29 27.33
C LEU A 164 7.70 -21.36 26.71
N CYS A 165 7.27 -20.28 26.05
CA CYS A 165 8.15 -19.28 25.47
C CYS A 165 7.65 -17.87 25.85
N PRO A 166 8.49 -17.02 26.48
CA PRO A 166 8.11 -15.64 26.79
C PRO A 166 8.15 -14.72 25.55
N PHE A 167 8.75 -15.18 24.45
CA PHE A 167 8.90 -14.37 23.24
C PHE A 167 7.79 -14.67 22.25
N ARG A 168 7.00 -13.64 21.90
CA ARG A 168 6.09 -13.68 20.75
C ARG A 168 6.84 -13.37 19.46
N PHE A 169 7.33 -14.40 18.78
CA PHE A 169 8.18 -14.25 17.59
C PHE A 169 7.38 -14.01 16.31
N ALA A 170 6.07 -14.27 16.29
CA ALA A 170 5.28 -14.19 15.07
C ALA A 170 4.66 -12.79 14.85
N ARG A 171 4.67 -11.90 15.86
CA ARG A 171 4.19 -10.50 15.78
C ARG A 171 4.70 -9.73 14.55
N PRO A 172 6.00 -9.75 14.19
CA PRO A 172 6.51 -8.95 13.07
C PRO A 172 5.90 -9.31 11.71
N PHE A 173 5.37 -10.54 11.56
CA PHE A 173 4.83 -11.04 10.29
C PHE A 173 3.34 -10.71 10.08
N ARG A 174 2.64 -10.10 11.05
CA ARG A 174 1.19 -9.84 10.96
C ARG A 174 0.82 -8.98 9.76
N LEU A 175 1.52 -7.87 9.52
CA LEU A 175 1.25 -6.98 8.37
C LEU A 175 1.62 -7.63 7.03
N THR A 176 2.52 -8.62 7.03
CA THR A 176 2.90 -9.36 5.82
C THR A 176 1.72 -10.11 5.21
N VAL A 177 0.77 -10.58 6.03
CA VAL A 177 -0.46 -11.23 5.54
C VAL A 177 -1.29 -10.27 4.69
N LEU A 178 -1.48 -9.03 5.14
CA LEU A 178 -2.21 -8.01 4.38
C LEU A 178 -1.48 -7.67 3.07
N ALA A 179 -0.17 -7.44 3.16
CA ALA A 179 0.68 -7.11 2.02
C ALA A 179 0.62 -8.20 0.95
N ALA A 180 0.82 -9.46 1.34
CA ALA A 180 0.95 -10.54 0.39
C ALA A 180 -0.41 -11.05 -0.17
N ARG A 181 -1.54 -10.54 0.34
CA ARG A 181 -2.86 -10.69 -0.32
C ARG A 181 -2.94 -9.93 -1.64
N HIS A 182 -2.28 -8.77 -1.73
CA HIS A 182 -2.18 -8.04 -2.99
C HIS A 182 -1.21 -8.76 -3.93
N ARG A 183 -1.69 -9.08 -5.14
CA ARG A 183 -0.93 -9.85 -6.14
C ARG A 183 0.41 -9.18 -6.47
N ASP A 184 0.41 -7.87 -6.64
CA ASP A 184 1.59 -7.12 -7.08
C ASP A 184 2.59 -6.92 -5.95
N VAL A 185 2.11 -6.62 -4.74
CA VAL A 185 2.97 -6.56 -3.53
C VAL A 185 3.62 -7.92 -3.26
N ARG A 186 2.88 -9.02 -3.40
CA ARG A 186 3.44 -10.37 -3.26
C ARG A 186 4.58 -10.65 -4.27
N ARG A 187 4.47 -10.14 -5.49
CA ARG A 187 5.55 -10.27 -6.49
C ARG A 187 6.78 -9.50 -6.06
N LEU A 188 6.60 -8.26 -5.62
CA LEU A 188 7.69 -7.45 -5.08
C LEU A 188 8.39 -8.13 -3.90
N ILE A 189 7.62 -8.72 -2.96
CA ILE A 189 8.18 -9.48 -1.83
C ILE A 189 8.98 -10.70 -2.32
N SER A 190 8.50 -11.40 -3.35
CA SER A 190 9.18 -12.59 -3.90
C SER A 190 10.44 -12.23 -4.67
N PHE A 191 10.48 -11.05 -5.28
CA PHE A 191 11.63 -10.51 -6.00
C PHE A 191 12.72 -9.96 -5.07
N PHE A 192 12.34 -9.47 -3.88
CA PHE A 192 13.23 -8.80 -2.94
C PHE A 192 14.48 -9.61 -2.55
N PRO A 193 14.41 -10.92 -2.20
CA PRO A 193 15.62 -11.71 -1.87
C PRO A 193 16.61 -11.78 -3.03
N THR A 194 16.11 -11.92 -4.26
CA THR A 194 16.93 -11.95 -5.47
C THR A 194 17.63 -10.60 -5.68
N MET A 195 16.93 -9.48 -5.43
CA MET A 195 17.55 -8.15 -5.45
C MET A 195 18.64 -8.02 -4.39
N CYS A 196 18.39 -8.43 -3.15
CA CYS A 196 19.35 -8.32 -2.05
C CYS A 196 20.67 -9.03 -2.37
N VAL A 197 20.64 -10.25 -2.91
CA VAL A 197 21.86 -11.00 -3.25
C VAL A 197 22.70 -10.25 -4.29
N LYS A 198 22.05 -9.69 -5.32
CA LYS A 198 22.75 -8.90 -6.34
C LYS A 198 23.26 -7.57 -5.79
N LEU A 199 22.49 -6.90 -4.93
CA LEU A 199 22.92 -5.66 -4.29
C LEU A 199 24.11 -5.86 -3.35
N VAL A 200 24.16 -6.98 -2.62
CA VAL A 200 25.30 -7.33 -1.77
C VAL A 200 26.59 -7.40 -2.58
N THR A 201 26.54 -8.05 -3.75
CA THR A 201 27.73 -8.25 -4.58
C THR A 201 28.15 -6.99 -5.33
N VAL A 202 27.20 -6.22 -5.87
CA VAL A 202 27.49 -5.04 -6.72
C VAL A 202 27.75 -3.77 -5.91
N PHE A 203 27.09 -3.61 -4.76
CA PHE A 203 27.14 -2.38 -3.97
C PHE A 203 27.85 -2.57 -2.64
N PHE A 204 27.37 -3.47 -1.78
CA PHE A 204 27.88 -3.58 -0.41
C PHE A 204 29.33 -4.05 -0.35
N LEU A 205 29.75 -4.99 -1.19
CA LEU A 205 31.15 -5.45 -1.22
C LEU A 205 32.12 -4.34 -1.67
N PRO A 206 31.89 -3.61 -2.78
CA PRO A 206 32.72 -2.44 -3.13
C PRO A 206 32.68 -1.33 -2.07
N LEU A 207 31.50 -1.01 -1.53
CA LEU A 207 31.36 -0.01 -0.47
C LEU A 207 32.20 -0.38 0.75
N LEU A 208 32.14 -1.64 1.20
CA LEU A 208 32.95 -2.13 2.32
C LEU A 208 34.44 -2.01 2.02
N GLY A 209 34.87 -2.29 0.78
CA GLY A 209 36.25 -2.11 0.34
C GLY A 209 36.71 -0.65 0.41
N VAL A 210 35.89 0.29 -0.06
CA VAL A 210 36.15 1.73 0.02
C VAL A 210 36.20 2.20 1.46
N LEU A 211 35.23 1.81 2.28
CA LEU A 211 35.20 2.13 3.71
C LEU A 211 36.46 1.61 4.40
N ALA A 212 36.83 0.35 4.20
CA ALA A 212 38.03 -0.23 4.80
C ALA A 212 39.30 0.52 4.37
N PHE A 213 39.44 0.84 3.07
CA PHE A 213 40.59 1.58 2.55
C PHE A 213 40.70 2.97 3.16
N PHE A 214 39.64 3.77 3.11
CA PHE A 214 39.64 5.13 3.67
C PHE A 214 39.72 5.12 5.19
N SER A 215 39.16 4.14 5.88
CA SER A 215 39.29 4.00 7.34
C SER A 215 40.75 3.79 7.74
N ILE A 216 41.50 2.94 7.02
CA ILE A 216 42.94 2.75 7.27
C ILE A 216 43.69 4.06 7.03
N LEU A 217 43.38 4.80 5.97
CA LEU A 217 43.98 6.12 5.71
C LEU A 217 43.67 7.12 6.83
N CYS A 218 42.42 7.23 7.27
CA CYS A 218 42.03 8.12 8.35
C CYS A 218 42.72 7.78 9.66
N VAL A 219 42.82 6.49 10.02
CA VAL A 219 43.55 6.05 11.22
C VAL A 219 45.05 6.40 11.12
N ARG A 220 45.63 6.34 9.91
CA ARG A 220 47.03 6.69 9.70
C ARG A 220 47.30 8.20 9.74
N ILE A 221 46.38 9.01 9.23
CA ILE A 221 46.50 10.47 9.15
C ILE A 221 46.09 11.12 10.48
N TYR A 222 44.90 10.78 10.98
CA TYR A 222 44.28 11.44 12.14
C TYR A 222 44.42 10.66 13.44
N GLY A 223 44.56 9.33 13.39
CA GLY A 223 44.61 8.48 14.58
C GLY A 223 45.88 8.60 15.42
N ARG A 224 46.91 9.30 14.93
CA ARG A 224 48.18 9.58 15.66
C ARG A 224 48.35 11.05 16.06
N LEU A 225 47.33 11.87 15.88
CA LEU A 225 47.41 13.27 16.30
C LEU A 225 47.50 13.35 17.84
N PRO A 226 48.30 14.27 18.39
CA PRO A 226 48.31 14.56 19.84
C PRO A 226 46.92 14.94 20.33
N ALA A 227 46.60 14.69 21.60
CA ALA A 227 45.28 14.98 22.19
C ALA A 227 44.83 16.46 22.06
N GLU A 228 45.76 17.39 21.87
CA GLU A 228 45.47 18.81 21.64
C GLU A 228 44.98 19.10 20.21
N HIS A 229 45.29 18.23 19.25
CA HIS A 229 44.94 18.35 17.82
C HIS A 229 44.03 17.20 17.37
N SER A 230 43.45 16.44 18.30
CA SER A 230 42.50 15.39 17.96
C SER A 230 41.17 16.00 17.48
N LEU A 231 40.53 15.33 16.52
CA LEU A 231 39.22 15.73 16.01
C LEU A 231 38.15 15.54 17.09
N ASP A 232 37.45 16.60 17.47
CA ASP A 232 36.39 16.55 18.49
C ASP A 232 35.06 16.04 17.91
N LEU A 233 35.03 14.74 17.60
CA LEU A 233 33.86 14.07 17.01
C LEU A 233 33.02 13.31 18.04
N GLY A 234 33.27 13.51 19.35
CA GLY A 234 32.49 12.94 20.45
C GLY A 234 32.71 11.44 20.74
N GLU A 235 33.37 10.70 19.84
CA GLU A 235 33.83 9.31 20.00
C GLU A 235 35.22 9.17 19.35
N ASP A 236 36.02 8.17 19.76
CA ASP A 236 37.35 7.80 19.25
C ASP A 236 37.35 7.40 17.75
N SER A 237 36.80 8.26 16.91
CA SER A 237 36.28 8.00 15.57
C SER A 237 37.35 7.50 14.62
N PHE A 238 38.60 7.94 14.79
CA PHE A 238 39.73 7.52 13.95
C PHE A 238 40.86 6.86 14.75
N SER A 239 40.58 6.40 15.97
CA SER A 239 41.57 5.68 16.81
C SER A 239 41.89 4.29 16.27
N SER A 240 40.88 3.61 15.69
CA SER A 240 40.96 2.25 15.20
C SER A 240 40.07 2.08 13.98
N VAL A 241 40.24 0.98 13.25
CA VAL A 241 39.58 0.75 11.96
C VAL A 241 38.06 0.67 12.11
N MET A 242 37.53 0.04 13.16
CA MET A 242 36.09 -0.17 13.30
C MET A 242 35.30 1.13 13.60
N PRO A 243 35.70 1.99 14.55
CA PRO A 243 35.13 3.33 14.70
C PRO A 243 35.28 4.17 13.42
N ALA A 244 36.41 4.05 12.71
CA ALA A 244 36.62 4.79 11.46
C ALA A 244 35.65 4.33 10.35
N ILE A 245 35.37 3.03 10.27
CA ILE A 245 34.36 2.49 9.34
C ILE A 245 32.98 3.05 9.70
N ARG A 246 32.61 3.12 10.99
CA ARG A 246 31.33 3.70 11.42
C ARG A 246 31.23 5.18 11.04
N THR A 247 32.26 5.98 11.33
CA THR A 247 32.27 7.42 11.02
C THR A 247 32.22 7.68 9.52
N LEU A 248 32.94 6.89 8.71
CA LEU A 248 32.90 7.00 7.25
C LEU A 248 31.61 6.43 6.64
N PHE A 249 31.00 5.42 7.25
CA PHE A 249 29.70 4.92 6.83
C PHE A 249 28.62 6.00 6.99
N LEU A 250 28.59 6.69 8.14
CA LEU A 250 27.73 7.86 8.36
C LEU A 250 28.03 8.99 7.36
N LEU A 251 29.30 9.18 7.00
CA LEU A 251 29.69 10.20 6.03
C LEU A 251 29.25 9.84 4.62
N SER A 252 29.20 8.53 4.29
CA SER A 252 28.70 8.05 3.00
C SER A 252 27.21 8.34 2.78
N THR A 253 26.44 8.49 3.87
CA THR A 253 25.02 8.91 3.83
C THR A 253 24.85 10.41 4.10
N ILE A 254 25.95 11.18 4.19
CA ILE A 254 25.97 12.64 4.39
C ILE A 254 25.41 13.08 5.78
N ASP A 255 25.11 12.16 6.70
CA ASP A 255 24.46 12.47 7.99
C ASP A 255 25.39 13.24 8.96
N ASN A 256 26.69 12.94 8.95
CA ASN A 256 27.69 13.60 9.80
C ASN A 256 28.69 14.46 9.00
N PHE A 257 28.30 14.98 7.83
CA PHE A 257 29.18 15.76 6.95
C PHE A 257 29.79 16.99 7.64
N ASP A 258 28.95 17.83 8.24
CA ASP A 258 29.38 19.09 8.86
C ASP A 258 30.43 18.90 9.98
N PRO A 259 30.20 18.07 11.03
CA PRO A 259 31.18 17.91 12.09
C PRO A 259 32.49 17.28 11.60
N VAL A 260 32.43 16.27 10.72
CA VAL A 260 33.64 15.59 10.23
C VAL A 260 34.52 16.52 9.38
N VAL A 261 33.90 17.25 8.45
CA VAL A 261 34.64 18.12 7.53
C VAL A 261 35.14 19.38 8.23
N THR A 262 34.33 19.99 9.10
CA THR A 262 34.72 21.19 9.84
C THR A 262 35.89 20.94 10.78
N GLU A 263 35.86 19.85 11.56
CA GLU A 263 36.98 19.51 12.45
C GLU A 263 38.24 19.16 11.67
N ALA A 264 38.13 18.45 10.56
CA ALA A 264 39.28 18.13 9.71
C ALA A 264 39.86 19.36 9.00
N TYR A 265 39.02 20.32 8.62
CA TYR A 265 39.43 21.58 8.00
C TYR A 265 40.20 22.48 8.97
N LYS A 266 39.79 22.51 10.25
CA LYS A 266 40.52 23.23 11.32
C LYS A 266 41.95 22.72 11.47
N GLN A 267 42.18 21.42 11.29
CA GLN A 267 43.52 20.84 11.34
C GLN A 267 44.35 21.23 10.11
N HIS A 268 43.79 21.04 8.91
CA HIS A 268 44.45 21.45 7.68
C HIS A 268 43.43 21.64 6.54
N PRO A 269 43.45 22.77 5.80
CA PRO A 269 42.47 23.03 4.73
C PRO A 269 42.41 21.97 3.62
N VAL A 270 43.54 21.30 3.32
CA VAL A 270 43.59 20.25 2.29
C VAL A 270 42.78 19.00 2.67
N SER A 271 42.51 18.78 3.96
CA SER A 271 41.66 17.68 4.43
C SER A 271 40.25 17.71 3.82
N PHE A 272 39.77 18.90 3.43
CA PHE A 272 38.51 19.04 2.70
C PHE A 272 38.51 18.22 1.40
N PHE A 273 39.58 18.29 0.60
CA PHE A 273 39.67 17.55 -0.66
C PHE A 273 39.72 16.04 -0.45
N PHE A 274 40.32 15.58 0.66
CA PHE A 274 40.33 14.16 1.03
C PHE A 274 38.92 13.63 1.30
N PHE A 275 38.13 14.32 2.14
CA PHE A 275 36.75 13.91 2.42
C PHE A 275 35.81 14.15 1.25
N LEU A 276 36.03 15.19 0.45
CA LEU A 276 35.29 15.41 -0.80
C LEU A 276 35.50 14.25 -1.78
N ALA A 277 36.75 13.80 -1.96
CA ALA A 277 37.05 12.65 -2.82
C ALA A 277 36.36 11.36 -2.31
N PHE A 278 36.35 11.14 -0.99
CA PHE A 278 35.61 10.04 -0.37
C PHE A 278 34.11 10.13 -0.69
N ILE A 279 33.46 11.28 -0.49
CA ILE A 279 32.02 11.47 -0.72
C ILE A 279 31.66 11.26 -2.20
N VAL A 280 32.47 11.79 -3.13
CA VAL A 280 32.25 11.58 -4.57
C VAL A 280 32.28 10.10 -4.93
N PHE A 281 33.23 9.34 -4.37
CA PHE A 281 33.35 7.92 -4.67
C PHE A 281 32.29 7.07 -3.95
N ALA A 282 32.13 7.26 -2.64
CA ALA A 282 31.28 6.44 -1.79
C ALA A 282 29.78 6.77 -1.94
N SER A 283 29.43 8.05 -2.03
CA SER A 283 28.03 8.49 -2.09
C SER A 283 27.55 8.65 -3.52
N PHE A 284 28.28 9.39 -4.37
CA PHE A 284 27.77 9.68 -5.72
C PHE A 284 27.99 8.51 -6.69
N PHE A 285 29.21 7.95 -6.75
CA PHE A 285 29.51 6.89 -7.70
C PHE A 285 28.83 5.57 -7.31
N LEU A 286 29.06 5.06 -6.09
CA LEU A 286 28.52 3.76 -5.70
C LEU A 286 26.98 3.74 -5.60
N MET A 287 26.33 4.79 -5.08
CA MET A 287 24.85 4.82 -5.04
C MET A 287 24.25 4.89 -6.44
N SER A 288 24.87 5.62 -7.37
CA SER A 288 24.39 5.65 -8.76
C SER A 288 24.50 4.28 -9.42
N VAL A 289 25.60 3.56 -9.18
CA VAL A 289 25.78 2.17 -9.67
C VAL A 289 24.73 1.25 -9.06
N ALA A 290 24.47 1.36 -7.76
CA ALA A 290 23.46 0.57 -7.07
C ALA A 290 22.06 0.80 -7.64
N LEU A 291 21.67 2.07 -7.86
CA LEU A 291 20.40 2.43 -8.46
C LEU A 291 20.27 1.90 -9.88
N GLY A 292 21.33 2.02 -10.69
CA GLY A 292 21.36 1.49 -12.06
C GLY A 292 21.12 -0.02 -12.10
N VAL A 293 21.86 -0.79 -11.30
CA VAL A 293 21.66 -2.24 -11.23
C VAL A 293 20.29 -2.60 -10.66
N MET A 294 19.78 -1.89 -9.65
CA MET A 294 18.43 -2.12 -9.15
C MET A 294 17.35 -1.88 -10.22
N PHE A 295 17.51 -0.84 -11.03
CA PHE A 295 16.60 -0.51 -12.11
C PHE A 295 16.60 -1.57 -13.21
N ASP A 296 17.77 -2.01 -13.67
CA ASP A 296 17.90 -3.05 -14.70
C ASP A 296 17.28 -4.38 -14.24
N LEU A 297 17.51 -4.74 -12.97
CA LEU A 297 16.91 -5.94 -12.38
C LEU A 297 15.39 -5.86 -12.29
N TYR A 298 14.86 -4.70 -11.90
CA TYR A 298 13.43 -4.48 -11.86
C TYR A 298 12.81 -4.55 -13.26
N LEU A 299 13.44 -3.94 -14.27
CA LEU A 299 12.98 -4.02 -15.65
C LEU A 299 12.97 -5.46 -16.17
N GLU A 300 14.03 -6.22 -15.92
CA GLU A 300 14.12 -7.63 -16.35
C GLU A 300 13.02 -8.50 -15.70
N ASP A 301 12.79 -8.35 -14.40
CA ASP A 301 11.73 -9.08 -13.68
C ASP A 301 10.33 -8.65 -14.11
N HIS A 302 10.13 -7.35 -14.34
CA HIS A 302 8.87 -6.80 -14.83
C HIS A 302 8.54 -7.33 -16.22
N GLU A 303 9.50 -7.33 -17.15
CA GLU A 303 9.31 -7.84 -18.51
C GLU A 303 8.96 -9.35 -18.50
N LYS A 304 9.67 -10.14 -17.69
CA LYS A 304 9.37 -11.57 -17.49
C LYS A 304 7.95 -11.78 -16.97
N THR A 305 7.52 -10.97 -16.01
CA THR A 305 6.18 -11.04 -15.43
C THR A 305 5.10 -10.68 -16.45
N VAL A 306 5.27 -9.58 -17.19
CA VAL A 306 4.32 -9.15 -18.23
C VAL A 306 4.20 -10.20 -19.32
N LYS A 307 5.32 -10.77 -19.80
CA LYS A 307 5.31 -11.86 -20.80
C LYS A 307 4.61 -13.12 -20.27
N ALA A 308 4.87 -13.49 -19.01
CA ALA A 308 4.24 -14.66 -18.39
C ALA A 308 2.72 -14.48 -18.22
N GLU A 309 2.28 -13.27 -17.85
CA GLU A 309 0.87 -12.92 -17.76
C GLU A 309 0.17 -12.91 -19.11
N ALA A 310 0.76 -12.26 -20.12
CA ALA A 310 0.23 -12.21 -21.48
C ALA A 310 0.07 -13.64 -22.05
N LYS A 311 1.09 -14.50 -21.87
CA LYS A 311 1.02 -15.90 -22.30
C LYS A 311 -0.04 -16.70 -21.53
N LYS A 312 -0.27 -16.40 -20.25
CA LYS A 312 -1.32 -17.04 -19.45
C LYS A 312 -2.71 -16.60 -19.92
N GLU A 313 -2.90 -15.30 -20.13
CA GLU A 313 -4.15 -14.73 -20.66
C GLU A 313 -4.44 -15.32 -22.03
N GLU A 314 -3.48 -15.30 -22.96
CA GLU A 314 -3.60 -15.89 -24.30
C GLU A 314 -4.03 -17.36 -24.25
N LYS A 315 -3.36 -18.20 -23.46
CA LYS A 315 -3.73 -19.61 -23.31
C LYS A 315 -5.14 -19.79 -22.76
N SER A 316 -5.56 -18.94 -21.83
CA SER A 316 -6.91 -19.01 -21.25
C SER A 316 -7.99 -18.53 -22.23
N MET A 317 -7.70 -17.48 -23.00
CA MET A 317 -8.57 -16.94 -24.03
C MET A 317 -8.73 -17.92 -25.20
N ALA A 318 -7.65 -18.56 -25.64
CA ALA A 318 -7.70 -19.58 -26.68
C ALA A 318 -8.58 -20.77 -26.27
N LYS A 319 -8.48 -21.21 -25.00
CA LYS A 319 -9.37 -22.26 -24.46
C LYS A 319 -10.83 -21.82 -24.41
N ALA A 320 -11.10 -20.57 -24.06
CA ALA A 320 -12.45 -20.01 -24.06
C ALA A 320 -13.02 -19.96 -25.49
N PHE A 321 -12.23 -19.47 -26.45
CA PHE A 321 -12.59 -19.42 -27.86
C PHE A 321 -12.91 -20.81 -28.42
N GLN A 322 -12.02 -21.79 -28.22
CA GLN A 322 -12.24 -23.17 -28.65
C GLN A 322 -13.53 -23.76 -28.06
N LYS A 323 -13.93 -23.34 -26.85
CA LYS A 323 -15.16 -23.82 -26.22
C LYS A 323 -16.43 -23.14 -26.75
N LEU A 324 -16.30 -21.89 -27.18
CA LEU A 324 -17.39 -21.06 -27.70
C LEU A 324 -17.60 -21.25 -29.22
N ASP A 325 -16.58 -21.71 -29.92
CA ASP A 325 -16.67 -22.18 -31.31
C ASP A 325 -17.36 -23.56 -31.36
N VAL A 326 -18.70 -23.54 -31.30
CA VAL A 326 -19.52 -24.76 -31.22
C VAL A 326 -19.37 -25.64 -32.47
N GLU A 327 -19.13 -25.01 -33.63
CA GLU A 327 -19.04 -25.67 -34.93
C GLU A 327 -17.62 -26.09 -35.30
N GLU A 328 -16.61 -25.74 -34.48
CA GLU A 328 -15.18 -26.03 -34.71
C GLU A 328 -14.63 -25.50 -36.05
N GLN A 329 -15.22 -24.42 -36.56
CA GLN A 329 -14.85 -23.79 -37.85
C GLN A 329 -13.88 -22.62 -37.68
N GLY A 330 -13.52 -22.28 -36.44
CA GLY A 330 -12.76 -21.08 -36.10
C GLY A 330 -13.59 -19.79 -36.22
N LYS A 331 -14.93 -19.90 -36.18
CA LYS A 331 -15.86 -18.78 -36.44
C LYS A 331 -17.03 -18.79 -35.46
N ILE A 332 -17.29 -17.65 -34.81
CA ILE A 332 -18.51 -17.44 -34.01
C ILE A 332 -19.48 -16.56 -34.79
N LYS A 333 -20.60 -17.15 -35.20
CA LYS A 333 -21.69 -16.46 -35.92
C LYS A 333 -22.47 -15.50 -35.01
N TRP A 334 -23.17 -14.54 -35.60
CA TRP A 334 -24.01 -13.55 -34.90
C TRP A 334 -24.94 -14.16 -33.84
N LEU A 335 -25.64 -15.26 -34.17
CA LEU A 335 -26.60 -15.89 -33.26
C LEU A 335 -25.94 -16.40 -31.96
N HIS A 336 -24.74 -16.98 -32.08
CA HIS A 336 -23.93 -17.45 -30.94
C HIS A 336 -23.35 -16.27 -30.16
N PHE A 337 -22.90 -15.23 -30.86
CA PHE A 337 -22.37 -14.01 -30.25
C PHE A 337 -23.44 -13.24 -29.44
N ARG A 338 -24.67 -13.16 -29.96
CA ARG A 338 -25.81 -12.54 -29.26
C ARG A 338 -26.10 -13.27 -27.96
N GLU A 339 -26.17 -14.60 -27.98
CA GLU A 339 -26.40 -15.40 -26.77
C GLU A 339 -25.26 -15.23 -25.75
N MET A 340 -24.02 -15.10 -26.23
CA MET A 340 -22.87 -14.80 -25.40
C MET A 340 -23.01 -13.43 -24.70
N LEU A 341 -23.42 -12.38 -25.42
CA LEU A 341 -23.63 -11.05 -24.85
C LEU A 341 -24.75 -11.02 -23.80
N VAL A 342 -25.81 -11.82 -23.95
CA VAL A 342 -26.86 -11.97 -22.91
C VAL A 342 -26.26 -12.46 -21.58
N HIS A 343 -25.25 -13.34 -21.62
CA HIS A 343 -24.57 -13.85 -20.43
C HIS A 343 -23.45 -12.93 -19.91
N LEU A 344 -22.75 -12.23 -20.81
CA LEU A 344 -21.66 -11.33 -20.45
C LEU A 344 -22.16 -9.96 -19.95
N ARG A 345 -23.27 -9.46 -20.51
CA ARG A 345 -23.86 -8.14 -20.24
C ARG A 345 -25.32 -8.28 -19.76
N PRO A 346 -25.58 -8.94 -18.61
CA PRO A 346 -26.96 -9.23 -18.18
C PRO A 346 -27.83 -7.98 -17.91
N LYS A 347 -27.21 -6.81 -17.71
CA LYS A 347 -27.88 -5.52 -17.46
C LYS A 347 -28.28 -4.77 -18.74
N ASP A 348 -27.69 -5.08 -19.89
CA ASP A 348 -28.03 -4.47 -21.17
C ASP A 348 -28.65 -5.54 -22.07
N ARG A 349 -29.92 -5.37 -22.43
CA ARG A 349 -30.64 -6.27 -23.34
C ARG A 349 -31.03 -5.57 -24.64
N ASN A 350 -30.46 -4.39 -24.91
CA ASN A 350 -30.77 -3.66 -26.12
C ASN A 350 -30.03 -4.27 -27.32
N VAL A 351 -30.78 -4.95 -28.17
CA VAL A 351 -30.25 -5.61 -29.39
C VAL A 351 -29.49 -4.63 -30.29
N LYS A 352 -29.85 -3.34 -30.32
CA LYS A 352 -29.12 -2.33 -31.10
C LYS A 352 -27.68 -2.15 -30.63
N HIS A 353 -27.45 -2.23 -29.32
CA HIS A 353 -26.10 -2.15 -28.76
C HIS A 353 -25.30 -3.40 -29.10
N ASP A 354 -25.90 -4.58 -29.02
CA ASP A 354 -25.26 -5.84 -29.38
C ASP A 354 -24.84 -5.87 -30.86
N ILE A 355 -25.70 -5.36 -31.75
CA ILE A 355 -25.40 -5.20 -33.18
C ILE A 355 -24.25 -4.20 -33.37
N ALA A 356 -24.26 -3.07 -32.66
CA ALA A 356 -23.21 -2.07 -32.76
C ALA A 356 -21.84 -2.63 -32.34
N ILE A 357 -21.79 -3.40 -31.24
CA ILE A 357 -20.57 -4.07 -30.78
C ILE A 357 -20.09 -5.08 -31.81
N PHE A 358 -21.00 -5.90 -32.35
CA PHE A 358 -20.63 -6.88 -33.37
C PHE A 358 -20.10 -6.22 -34.65
N LYS A 359 -20.80 -5.21 -35.17
CA LYS A 359 -20.36 -4.43 -36.35
C LYS A 359 -18.98 -3.81 -36.14
N GLU A 360 -18.69 -3.32 -34.93
CA GLU A 360 -17.38 -2.74 -34.61
C GLU A 360 -16.28 -3.80 -34.61
N LEU A 361 -16.52 -4.94 -33.95
CA LEU A 361 -15.58 -6.05 -33.89
C LEU A 361 -15.33 -6.70 -35.27
N THR A 362 -16.27 -6.62 -36.19
CA THR A 362 -16.16 -7.21 -37.54
C THR A 362 -15.97 -6.15 -38.64
N ARG A 363 -15.66 -4.90 -38.28
CA ARG A 363 -15.58 -3.77 -39.23
C ARG A 363 -14.66 -4.08 -40.41
N ASP A 364 -13.49 -4.64 -40.13
CA ASP A 364 -12.49 -4.97 -41.16
C ASP A 364 -12.95 -6.03 -42.17
N MET A 365 -13.85 -6.93 -41.75
CA MET A 365 -14.43 -7.96 -42.62
C MET A 365 -15.54 -7.38 -43.49
N ILE A 366 -16.38 -6.52 -42.89
CA ILE A 366 -17.45 -5.81 -43.60
C ILE A 366 -16.86 -4.94 -44.72
N LEU A 367 -15.74 -4.25 -44.44
CA LEU A 367 -15.02 -3.44 -45.44
C LEU A 367 -14.44 -4.26 -46.60
N ARG A 368 -14.13 -5.54 -46.36
CA ARG A 368 -13.64 -6.49 -47.37
C ARG A 368 -14.77 -7.22 -48.12
N GLY A 369 -16.03 -7.01 -47.72
CA GLY A 369 -17.18 -7.73 -48.29
C GLY A 369 -17.28 -9.19 -47.86
N GLU A 370 -16.58 -9.59 -46.79
CA GLU A 370 -16.65 -10.95 -46.23
C GLU A 370 -17.83 -11.07 -45.26
N GLU A 371 -18.36 -12.29 -45.07
CA GLU A 371 -19.36 -12.56 -44.03
C GLU A 371 -18.78 -12.29 -42.64
N PRO A 372 -19.35 -11.37 -41.84
CA PRO A 372 -18.79 -11.02 -40.55
C PRO A 372 -19.03 -12.13 -39.53
N HIS A 373 -17.94 -12.52 -38.88
CA HIS A 373 -17.90 -13.53 -37.84
C HIS A 373 -16.80 -13.15 -36.84
N ILE A 374 -16.90 -13.61 -35.59
CA ILE A 374 -15.80 -13.41 -34.63
C ILE A 374 -14.79 -14.54 -34.81
N ASN A 375 -13.55 -14.17 -35.11
CA ASN A 375 -12.39 -15.04 -35.18
C ASN A 375 -11.54 -14.91 -33.90
N SER A 376 -10.46 -15.70 -33.78
CA SER A 376 -9.61 -15.68 -32.57
C SER A 376 -8.90 -14.34 -32.33
N THR A 377 -8.69 -13.50 -33.35
CA THR A 377 -8.03 -12.20 -33.19
C THR A 377 -8.98 -11.19 -32.56
N ASN A 378 -10.17 -11.02 -33.15
CA ASN A 378 -11.13 -10.00 -32.76
C ASN A 378 -11.88 -10.42 -31.48
N PHE A 379 -11.84 -11.71 -31.13
CA PHE A 379 -12.36 -12.22 -29.86
C PHE A 379 -11.67 -11.60 -28.63
N ARG A 380 -10.42 -11.16 -28.75
CA ARG A 380 -9.67 -10.53 -27.65
C ARG A 380 -10.22 -9.14 -27.30
N ASP A 381 -10.75 -8.43 -28.30
CA ASP A 381 -11.18 -7.05 -28.17
C ASP A 381 -12.56 -6.91 -27.48
N ILE A 382 -13.30 -8.01 -27.34
CA ILE A 382 -14.61 -8.06 -26.67
C ILE A 382 -14.57 -7.42 -25.28
N LYS A 383 -13.46 -7.58 -24.55
CA LYS A 383 -13.27 -7.03 -23.20
C LYS A 383 -13.49 -5.51 -23.15
N GLY A 384 -13.08 -4.79 -24.19
CA GLY A 384 -13.22 -3.34 -24.29
C GLY A 384 -14.66 -2.85 -24.44
N PHE A 385 -15.57 -3.72 -24.89
CA PHE A 385 -16.98 -3.39 -25.14
C PHE A 385 -17.92 -3.85 -24.00
N LEU A 386 -17.38 -4.45 -22.94
CA LEU A 386 -18.14 -4.84 -21.76
C LEU A 386 -18.56 -3.66 -20.86
N PRO A 387 -17.73 -2.62 -20.63
CA PRO A 387 -18.13 -1.44 -19.86
C PRO A 387 -19.24 -0.68 -20.59
N TYR A 388 -20.32 -0.37 -19.88
CA TYR A 388 -21.43 0.41 -20.40
C TYR A 388 -21.26 1.87 -20.00
N GLU A 389 -20.86 2.73 -20.93
CA GLU A 389 -20.90 4.18 -20.75
C GLU A 389 -21.65 4.84 -21.91
N THR A 390 -22.88 5.29 -21.64
CA THR A 390 -23.62 6.15 -22.55
C THR A 390 -23.27 7.61 -22.27
N ALA A 391 -22.35 8.19 -23.06
CA ALA A 391 -22.14 9.63 -23.07
C ALA A 391 -23.13 10.29 -24.04
N LYS A 392 -24.07 11.09 -23.53
CA LYS A 392 -24.90 11.98 -24.35
C LYS A 392 -24.16 13.31 -24.62
N PRO A 393 -24.30 13.91 -25.81
CA PRO A 393 -23.67 15.20 -26.14
C PRO A 393 -24.15 16.33 -25.21
N ALA A 394 -23.27 17.30 -24.94
CA ALA A 394 -23.51 18.41 -24.03
C ALA A 394 -24.45 19.47 -24.65
N SER A 395 -25.42 19.97 -23.88
CA SER A 395 -26.36 21.03 -24.27
C SER A 395 -25.75 22.43 -24.07
N SER A 396 -26.30 23.46 -24.72
CA SER A 396 -25.80 24.85 -24.61
C SER A 396 -25.84 25.41 -23.18
N LEU A 397 -26.82 24.99 -22.37
CA LEU A 397 -26.92 25.35 -20.96
C LEU A 397 -25.69 24.84 -20.17
N GLN A 398 -25.15 23.67 -20.53
CA GLN A 398 -23.98 23.08 -19.88
C GLN A 398 -22.70 23.88 -20.12
N LYS A 399 -22.55 24.48 -21.32
CA LYS A 399 -21.39 25.33 -21.63
C LYS A 399 -21.41 26.63 -20.81
N PHE A 400 -22.58 27.20 -20.58
CA PHE A 400 -22.75 28.40 -19.75
C PHE A 400 -22.43 28.12 -18.28
N THR A 401 -22.90 26.99 -17.75
CA THR A 401 -22.59 26.60 -16.36
C THR A 401 -21.11 26.35 -16.14
N GLU A 402 -20.43 25.70 -17.11
CA GLU A 402 -18.99 25.45 -17.04
C GLU A 402 -18.16 26.74 -17.01
N PHE A 403 -18.59 27.78 -17.74
CA PHE A 403 -17.93 29.09 -17.72
C PHE A 403 -18.02 29.79 -16.35
N TRP A 404 -19.20 29.78 -15.71
CA TRP A 404 -19.36 30.36 -14.38
C TRP A 404 -18.63 29.57 -13.29
N GLU A 405 -18.66 28.24 -13.36
CA GLU A 405 -17.86 27.38 -12.48
C GLU A 405 -16.36 27.75 -12.56
N TYR A 406 -15.84 27.96 -13.76
CA TYR A 406 -14.43 28.36 -13.97
C TYR A 406 -14.08 29.68 -13.29
N ILE A 407 -14.92 30.71 -13.43
CA ILE A 407 -14.68 32.02 -12.82
C ILE A 407 -14.67 31.89 -11.29
N ILE A 408 -15.66 31.21 -10.70
CA ILE A 408 -15.77 31.09 -9.25
C ILE A 408 -14.56 30.32 -8.68
N ILE A 409 -14.16 29.22 -9.33
CA ILE A 409 -12.98 28.44 -8.93
C ILE A 409 -11.69 29.26 -9.01
N SER A 410 -11.54 30.05 -10.07
CA SER A 410 -10.36 30.90 -10.26
C SER A 410 -10.26 31.99 -9.20
N VAL A 411 -11.38 32.65 -8.89
CA VAL A 411 -11.45 33.68 -7.84
C VAL A 411 -11.16 33.10 -6.46
N ASP A 412 -11.76 31.95 -6.10
CA ASP A 412 -11.48 31.26 -4.83
C ASP A 412 -10.00 30.92 -4.69
N SER A 413 -9.36 30.48 -5.79
CA SER A 413 -7.94 30.12 -5.78
C SER A 413 -7.01 31.32 -5.63
N ILE A 414 -7.35 32.46 -6.26
CA ILE A 414 -6.62 33.72 -6.07
C ILE A 414 -6.72 34.20 -4.62
N LEU A 415 -7.90 34.08 -4.00
CA LEU A 415 -8.12 34.45 -2.60
C LEU A 415 -7.34 33.57 -1.62
N ILE A 416 -7.20 32.28 -1.93
CA ILE A 416 -6.38 31.35 -1.15
C ILE A 416 -4.90 31.70 -1.31
N LEU A 417 -4.42 31.89 -2.54
CA LEU A 417 -3.02 32.22 -2.84
C LEU A 417 -2.58 33.55 -2.23
N SER A 418 -3.47 34.54 -2.17
CA SER A 418 -3.21 35.84 -1.54
C SER A 418 -3.31 35.82 -0.01
N GLY A 419 -3.71 34.68 0.58
CA GLY A 419 -3.95 34.56 2.03
C GLY A 419 -5.18 35.31 2.53
N MET A 420 -5.95 35.94 1.62
CA MET A 420 -7.14 36.72 1.94
C MET A 420 -8.30 35.84 2.48
N ASP A 421 -8.26 34.53 2.22
CA ASP A 421 -9.21 33.54 2.73
C ASP A 421 -9.39 33.58 4.26
N SER A 422 -8.32 33.94 4.99
CA SER A 422 -8.30 34.04 6.45
C SER A 422 -8.86 35.35 7.02
N MET A 423 -9.10 36.36 6.18
CA MET A 423 -9.64 37.65 6.63
C MET A 423 -11.08 37.49 7.10
N LYS A 424 -11.41 38.15 8.22
CA LYS A 424 -12.77 38.13 8.78
C LYS A 424 -13.54 39.36 8.31
N VAL A 425 -14.69 39.12 7.69
CA VAL A 425 -15.69 40.15 7.39
C VAL A 425 -16.89 39.86 8.29
N ASN A 426 -17.27 40.82 9.14
CA ASN A 426 -18.37 40.66 10.11
C ASN A 426 -18.27 39.39 10.99
N GLY A 427 -17.05 39.02 11.38
CA GLY A 427 -16.79 37.83 12.21
C GLY A 427 -16.70 36.50 11.46
N ILE A 428 -17.07 36.46 10.17
CA ILE A 428 -17.01 35.26 9.32
C ILE A 428 -15.78 35.35 8.41
N LYS A 429 -15.02 34.24 8.30
CA LYS A 429 -13.88 34.17 7.38
C LYS A 429 -14.35 34.27 5.93
N LEU A 430 -13.67 35.07 5.12
CA LEU A 430 -13.96 35.28 3.71
C LEU A 430 -14.04 33.95 2.94
N GLY A 431 -13.16 33.01 3.25
CA GLY A 431 -13.19 31.66 2.70
C GLY A 431 -14.49 30.89 2.93
N THR A 432 -15.11 31.08 4.10
CA THR A 432 -16.39 30.42 4.41
C THR A 432 -17.54 31.01 3.59
N ILE A 433 -17.47 32.32 3.28
CA ILE A 433 -18.46 33.02 2.47
C ILE A 433 -18.39 32.52 1.01
N PHE A 434 -17.19 32.49 0.42
CA PHE A 434 -17.00 32.01 -0.96
C PHE A 434 -17.34 30.53 -1.11
N LEU A 435 -16.97 29.70 -0.13
CA LEU A 435 -17.36 28.29 -0.10
C LEU A 435 -18.88 28.12 -0.04
N SER A 436 -19.57 28.90 0.79
CA SER A 436 -21.03 28.87 0.91
C SER A 436 -21.71 29.32 -0.40
N PHE A 437 -21.17 30.36 -1.05
CA PHE A 437 -21.66 30.81 -2.36
C PHE A 437 -21.52 29.73 -3.44
N PHE A 438 -20.39 29.02 -3.46
CA PHE A 438 -20.18 27.93 -4.42
C PHE A 438 -21.14 26.75 -4.18
N ILE A 439 -21.37 26.36 -2.92
CA ILE A 439 -22.36 25.32 -2.60
C ILE A 439 -23.76 25.74 -3.04
N TRP A 440 -24.13 27.00 -2.78
CA TRP A 440 -25.40 27.55 -3.22
C TRP A 440 -25.57 27.46 -4.74
N HIS A 441 -24.53 27.84 -5.51
CA HIS A 441 -24.52 27.70 -6.95
C HIS A 441 -24.78 26.25 -7.41
N LEU A 442 -24.11 25.26 -6.80
CA LEU A 442 -24.35 23.85 -7.10
C LEU A 442 -25.78 23.39 -6.76
N ILE A 443 -26.32 23.80 -5.61
CA ILE A 443 -27.69 23.47 -5.21
C ILE A 443 -28.69 24.01 -6.24
N VAL A 444 -28.52 25.26 -6.66
CA VAL A 444 -29.36 25.88 -7.69
C VAL A 444 -29.32 25.07 -8.99
N LEU A 445 -28.14 24.64 -9.45
CA LEU A 445 -28.01 23.81 -10.65
C LEU A 445 -28.71 22.45 -10.52
N VAL A 446 -28.65 21.82 -9.36
CA VAL A 446 -29.36 20.55 -9.10
C VAL A 446 -30.88 20.74 -9.09
N ILE A 447 -31.37 21.88 -8.63
CA ILE A 447 -32.80 22.21 -8.65
C ILE A 447 -33.30 22.44 -10.08
N PHE A 448 -32.52 23.14 -10.91
CA PHE A 448 -32.89 23.43 -12.30
C PHE A 448 -32.83 22.20 -13.22
N ASP A 449 -31.91 21.27 -12.99
CA ASP A 449 -31.81 20.02 -13.75
C ASP A 449 -31.53 18.84 -12.81
N PHE A 450 -32.56 18.07 -12.47
CA PHE A 450 -32.41 16.90 -11.60
C PHE A 450 -31.50 15.82 -12.20
N SER A 451 -31.36 15.78 -13.52
CA SER A 451 -30.44 14.87 -14.21
C SER A 451 -28.98 15.33 -14.09
N PHE A 452 -28.75 16.61 -13.76
CA PHE A 452 -27.43 17.17 -13.52
C PHE A 452 -26.72 16.46 -12.38
N ALA A 453 -27.38 16.19 -11.24
CA ALA A 453 -26.73 15.50 -10.12
C ALA A 453 -26.16 14.11 -10.52
N ARG A 454 -26.92 13.35 -11.32
CA ARG A 454 -26.49 12.04 -11.84
C ARG A 454 -25.36 12.17 -12.87
N LYS A 455 -25.46 13.16 -13.76
CA LYS A 455 -24.44 13.43 -14.79
C LYS A 455 -23.14 13.96 -14.16
N TYR A 456 -23.26 14.83 -13.17
CA TYR A 456 -22.19 15.44 -12.39
C TYR A 456 -21.39 14.37 -11.65
N TRP A 457 -22.07 13.38 -11.04
CA TRP A 457 -21.40 12.27 -10.37
C TRP A 457 -20.82 11.23 -11.35
N ASN A 458 -21.30 11.13 -12.59
CA ASN A 458 -20.75 10.15 -13.53
C ASN A 458 -19.42 10.58 -14.15
N VAL A 459 -19.08 11.88 -14.14
CA VAL A 459 -17.83 12.40 -14.70
C VAL A 459 -16.71 12.36 -13.66
N ASP A 460 -15.60 11.67 -13.94
CA ASP A 460 -14.52 11.40 -12.97
C ASP A 460 -13.96 12.65 -12.30
N TRP A 461 -13.69 13.71 -13.07
CA TRP A 461 -13.08 14.93 -12.51
C TRP A 461 -14.05 15.71 -11.62
N ARG A 462 -15.35 15.68 -11.94
CA ARG A 462 -16.41 16.31 -11.11
C ARG A 462 -16.60 15.54 -9.81
N ARG A 463 -16.44 14.21 -9.80
CA ARG A 463 -16.39 13.41 -8.56
C ARG A 463 -15.23 13.86 -7.66
N GLY A 464 -14.03 14.02 -8.23
CA GLY A 464 -12.86 14.50 -7.50
C GLY A 464 -13.08 15.90 -6.88
N ASP A 465 -13.62 16.84 -7.67
CA ASP A 465 -13.96 18.19 -7.19
C ASP A 465 -14.99 18.17 -6.06
N SER A 466 -15.98 17.28 -6.14
CA SER A 466 -17.01 17.11 -5.10
C SER A 466 -16.44 16.65 -3.77
N ILE A 467 -15.45 15.75 -3.81
CA ILE A 467 -14.79 15.24 -2.61
C ILE A 467 -13.98 16.35 -1.94
N ILE A 468 -13.22 17.12 -2.73
CA ILE A 468 -12.49 18.30 -2.24
C ILE A 468 -13.45 19.28 -1.56
N LEU A 469 -14.56 19.60 -2.24
CA LEU A 469 -15.56 20.49 -1.69
C LEU A 469 -16.16 19.96 -0.38
N LEU A 470 -16.52 18.68 -0.34
CA LEU A 470 -17.08 18.04 0.86
C LEU A 470 -16.11 18.13 2.04
N ILE A 471 -14.83 17.82 1.82
CA ILE A 471 -13.78 17.92 2.85
C ILE A 471 -13.67 19.36 3.35
N SER A 472 -13.61 20.34 2.45
CA SER A 472 -13.53 21.76 2.83
C SER A 472 -14.74 22.22 3.63
N VAL A 473 -15.96 21.82 3.24
CA VAL A 473 -17.18 22.15 3.96
C VAL A 473 -17.17 21.55 5.36
N VAL A 474 -16.80 20.28 5.49
CA VAL A 474 -16.69 19.60 6.77
C VAL A 474 -15.65 20.29 7.65
N CYS A 475 -14.47 20.62 7.13
CA CYS A 475 -13.43 21.34 7.86
C CYS A 475 -13.90 22.71 8.35
N HIS A 476 -14.48 23.55 7.48
CA HIS A 476 -14.98 24.88 7.86
C HIS A 476 -16.14 24.80 8.85
N ALA A 477 -17.09 23.87 8.64
CA ALA A 477 -18.21 23.67 9.55
C ALA A 477 -17.73 23.18 10.92
N TRP A 478 -16.77 22.27 10.98
CA TRP A 478 -16.22 21.78 12.24
C TRP A 478 -15.51 22.89 13.02
N VAL A 479 -14.67 23.68 12.33
CA VAL A 479 -13.94 24.81 12.92
C VAL A 479 -14.90 25.87 13.47
N ASN A 480 -15.98 26.18 12.75
CA ASN A 480 -16.90 27.25 13.12
C ASN A 480 -17.99 26.83 14.12
N PHE A 481 -18.50 25.60 14.06
CA PHE A 481 -19.66 25.17 14.87
C PHE A 481 -19.33 24.21 16.03
N LYS A 482 -18.29 23.39 15.94
CA LYS A 482 -18.00 22.34 16.96
C LYS A 482 -16.69 22.54 17.73
N CYS A 483 -15.67 23.14 17.12
CA CYS A 483 -14.31 23.20 17.69
C CYS A 483 -14.05 24.47 18.53
N GLN A 484 -14.96 24.85 19.44
CA GLN A 484 -14.74 26.03 20.29
C GLN A 484 -13.69 25.78 21.40
N SER A 485 -13.50 24.51 21.82
CA SER A 485 -12.49 24.07 22.81
C SER A 485 -11.39 23.15 22.25
N CYS A 486 -11.20 23.09 20.93
CA CYS A 486 -10.15 22.26 20.34
C CYS A 486 -8.76 22.82 20.59
N ARG A 487 -7.74 21.93 20.68
CA ARG A 487 -6.34 22.36 20.72
C ARG A 487 -6.04 23.27 19.52
N PRO A 488 -5.32 24.38 19.70
CA PRO A 488 -5.05 25.34 18.62
C PRO A 488 -4.38 24.69 17.41
N SER A 489 -3.48 23.72 17.62
CA SER A 489 -2.82 22.96 16.55
C SER A 489 -3.79 22.20 15.64
N PHE A 490 -4.87 21.62 16.20
CA PHE A 490 -5.86 20.88 15.42
C PHE A 490 -6.74 21.82 14.58
N LYS A 491 -7.04 23.01 15.10
CA LYS A 491 -7.74 24.05 14.34
C LYS A 491 -6.92 24.52 13.14
N CYS A 492 -5.63 24.79 13.33
CA CYS A 492 -4.72 25.13 12.23
C CYS A 492 -4.65 24.01 11.18
N LEU A 493 -4.64 22.74 11.60
CA LEU A 493 -4.65 21.61 10.68
C LEU A 493 -5.92 21.57 9.82
N LEU A 494 -7.10 21.69 10.41
CA LEU A 494 -8.37 21.69 9.66
C LEU A 494 -8.46 22.88 8.69
N GLU A 495 -7.96 24.04 9.09
CA GLU A 495 -7.86 25.22 8.22
C GLU A 495 -6.89 24.98 7.06
N ALA A 496 -5.74 24.34 7.30
CA ALA A 496 -4.79 23.96 6.25
C ALA A 496 -5.37 22.91 5.29
N VAL A 497 -6.13 21.93 5.78
CA VAL A 497 -6.80 20.93 4.93
C VAL A 497 -7.83 21.60 4.02
N ALA A 498 -8.53 22.64 4.49
CA ALA A 498 -9.49 23.37 3.67
C ALA A 498 -8.85 24.12 2.49
N VAL A 499 -7.54 24.36 2.50
CA VAL A 499 -6.75 24.94 1.39
C VAL A 499 -6.61 23.99 0.20
N ILE A 500 -6.96 22.70 0.35
CA ILE A 500 -6.97 21.72 -0.75
C ILE A 500 -7.84 22.17 -1.96
N ARG A 501 -8.73 23.14 -1.75
CA ARG A 501 -9.48 23.85 -2.81
C ARG A 501 -8.59 24.48 -3.89
N ILE A 502 -7.32 24.77 -3.58
CA ILE A 502 -6.34 25.29 -4.55
C ILE A 502 -6.07 24.33 -5.71
N PHE A 503 -6.39 23.03 -5.58
CA PHE A 503 -6.24 22.05 -6.65
C PHE A 503 -7.43 22.05 -7.64
N ARG A 504 -8.54 22.72 -7.31
CA ARG A 504 -9.74 22.75 -8.16
C ARG A 504 -9.53 23.37 -9.54
N PRO A 505 -8.76 24.47 -9.73
CA PRO A 505 -8.42 24.98 -11.06
C PRO A 505 -7.68 23.96 -11.91
N VAL A 506 -6.78 23.19 -11.28
CA VAL A 506 -5.97 22.15 -11.92
C VAL A 506 -6.87 21.01 -12.43
N LEU A 507 -7.93 20.66 -11.70
CA LEU A 507 -8.93 19.67 -12.13
C LEU A 507 -9.86 20.18 -13.23
N HIS A 508 -10.16 21.48 -13.23
CA HIS A 508 -11.08 22.08 -14.18
C HIS A 508 -10.42 22.24 -15.57
N ASN A 509 -9.18 22.72 -15.63
CA ASN A 509 -8.47 22.86 -16.90
C ASN A 509 -8.12 21.49 -17.51
N ARG A 510 -8.42 21.29 -18.80
CA ARG A 510 -8.30 20.01 -19.49
C ARG A 510 -6.85 19.53 -19.58
N GLU A 511 -5.92 20.42 -19.86
CA GLU A 511 -4.50 20.08 -20.01
C GLU A 511 -3.89 19.67 -18.66
N SER A 512 -4.06 20.50 -17.63
CA SER A 512 -3.60 20.21 -16.27
C SER A 512 -4.25 18.96 -15.68
N ARG A 513 -5.53 18.72 -15.99
CA ARG A 513 -6.22 17.50 -15.58
C ARG A 513 -5.59 16.26 -16.16
N GLN A 514 -5.13 16.29 -17.42
CA GLN A 514 -4.46 15.12 -18.01
C GLN A 514 -3.16 14.79 -17.27
N TYR A 515 -2.37 15.80 -16.87
CA TYR A 515 -1.19 15.58 -16.03
C TYR A 515 -1.56 15.04 -14.65
N MET A 516 -2.55 15.62 -13.97
CA MET A 516 -3.04 15.14 -12.67
C MET A 516 -3.55 13.70 -12.74
N LEU A 517 -4.34 13.36 -13.77
CA LEU A 517 -4.84 12.00 -13.97
C LEU A 517 -3.71 11.03 -14.31
N ALA A 518 -2.69 11.47 -15.05
CA ALA A 518 -1.51 10.66 -15.30
C ALA A 518 -0.75 10.37 -13.98
N VAL A 519 -0.53 11.39 -13.15
CA VAL A 519 0.13 11.26 -11.83
C VAL A 519 -0.70 10.38 -10.88
N LEU A 520 -2.01 10.62 -10.79
CA LEU A 520 -2.92 9.80 -9.97
C LEU A 520 -3.07 8.38 -10.52
N GLY A 521 -2.88 8.18 -11.82
CA GLY A 521 -2.80 6.86 -12.46
C GLY A 521 -1.62 6.03 -11.95
N VAL A 522 -0.53 6.69 -11.51
CA VAL A 522 0.59 6.04 -10.81
C VAL A 522 0.26 5.74 -9.34
N GLY A 523 -0.71 6.45 -8.75
CA GLY A 523 -1.11 6.33 -7.35
C GLY A 523 -1.36 4.90 -6.85
N PRO A 524 -2.16 4.06 -7.53
CA PRO A 524 -2.36 2.66 -7.14
C PRO A 524 -1.06 1.85 -7.10
N VAL A 525 -0.15 2.09 -8.05
CA VAL A 525 1.17 1.44 -8.09
C VAL A 525 2.03 1.91 -6.92
N LEU A 526 2.07 3.21 -6.66
CA LEU A 526 2.76 3.79 -5.50
C LEU A 526 2.21 3.26 -4.17
N LEU A 527 0.90 3.01 -4.09
CA LEU A 527 0.27 2.43 -2.90
C LEU A 527 0.77 1.00 -2.65
N HIS A 528 1.03 0.21 -3.68
CA HIS A 528 1.63 -1.12 -3.54
C HIS A 528 3.06 -1.04 -2.98
N PHE A 529 3.89 -0.13 -3.49
CA PHE A 529 5.22 0.12 -2.92
C PHE A 529 5.15 0.67 -1.50
N GLY A 530 4.22 1.59 -1.22
CA GLY A 530 3.98 2.12 0.11
C GLY A 530 3.58 1.03 1.11
N LEU A 531 2.74 0.07 0.70
CA LEU A 531 2.37 -1.07 1.54
C LEU A 531 3.57 -1.99 1.82
N LEU A 532 4.46 -2.19 0.85
CA LEU A 532 5.71 -2.93 1.05
C LEU A 532 6.61 -2.24 2.07
N VAL A 533 6.85 -0.93 1.91
CA VAL A 533 7.64 -0.12 2.85
C VAL A 533 7.02 -0.14 4.24
N ALA A 534 5.70 0.02 4.35
CA ALA A 534 4.97 -0.07 5.62
C ALA A 534 5.12 -1.45 6.27
N THR A 535 5.17 -2.53 5.48
CA THR A 535 5.39 -3.91 5.98
C THR A 535 6.78 -4.06 6.59
N PHE A 536 7.82 -3.56 5.92
CA PHE A 536 9.18 -3.58 6.47
C PHE A 536 9.30 -2.68 7.70
N ASN A 537 8.77 -1.46 7.66
CA ASN A 537 8.77 -0.56 8.81
C ASN A 537 8.08 -1.21 10.00
N TYR A 538 6.89 -1.79 9.82
CA TYR A 538 6.17 -2.55 10.85
C TYR A 538 7.05 -3.67 11.42
N MET A 539 7.62 -4.51 10.57
CA MET A 539 8.45 -5.65 10.97
C MET A 539 9.65 -5.19 11.82
N PHE A 540 10.41 -4.21 11.35
CA PHE A 540 11.56 -3.67 12.07
C PHE A 540 11.16 -2.93 13.34
N SER A 541 10.00 -2.27 13.37
CA SER A 541 9.49 -1.58 14.56
C SER A 541 9.12 -2.54 15.67
N VAL A 542 8.49 -3.66 15.33
CA VAL A 542 8.19 -4.72 16.29
C VAL A 542 9.49 -5.33 16.80
N ILE A 543 10.41 -5.72 15.91
CA ILE A 543 11.71 -6.28 16.32
C ILE A 543 12.45 -5.29 17.22
N ALA A 544 12.48 -4.01 16.85
CA ALA A 544 13.14 -2.98 17.62
C ALA A 544 12.46 -2.76 18.98
N MET A 545 11.13 -2.79 19.06
CA MET A 545 10.41 -2.73 20.33
C MET A 545 10.79 -3.90 21.25
N GLU A 546 10.88 -5.12 20.71
CA GLU A 546 11.23 -6.31 21.48
C GLU A 546 12.70 -6.34 21.95
N MET A 547 13.61 -5.81 21.13
CA MET A 547 15.03 -5.75 21.45
C MET A 547 15.40 -4.53 22.31
N PHE A 548 14.73 -3.41 22.07
CA PHE A 548 15.12 -2.08 22.54
C PHE A 548 14.16 -1.39 23.51
N ALA A 549 13.00 -1.95 23.86
CA ALA A 549 12.20 -1.36 24.94
C ALA A 549 12.96 -1.32 26.28
N LEU A 550 12.84 -0.20 26.99
CA LEU A 550 13.35 0.00 28.36
C LEU A 550 12.36 -0.54 29.39
N ASP A 551 12.86 -0.89 30.57
CA ASP A 551 12.03 -1.29 31.71
C ASP A 551 11.15 -0.10 32.16
N PRO A 552 9.88 -0.36 32.55
CA PRO A 552 8.99 0.70 32.98
C PRO A 552 9.51 1.33 34.27
N VAL A 553 9.53 2.67 34.34
CA VAL A 553 9.87 3.37 35.57
C VAL A 553 8.62 3.50 36.42
N THR A 554 8.60 2.84 37.59
CA THR A 554 7.53 3.03 38.57
C THR A 554 7.72 4.39 39.27
N THR A 555 6.81 5.33 39.04
CA THR A 555 6.76 6.56 39.83
C THR A 555 5.68 6.43 40.89
N THR A 556 6.06 6.53 42.16
CA THR A 556 5.12 6.66 43.28
C THR A 556 4.67 8.11 43.39
N GLY A 557 3.41 8.38 43.02
CA GLY A 557 2.76 9.68 43.25
C GLY A 557 1.76 9.62 44.41
N PRO A 558 1.20 10.77 44.84
CA PRO A 558 0.21 10.82 45.91
C PRO A 558 -1.10 10.07 45.60
N GLU A 559 -1.34 9.74 44.32
CA GLU A 559 -2.48 8.92 43.86
C GLU A 559 -2.16 7.41 43.71
N GLY A 560 -1.01 6.95 44.21
CA GLY A 560 -0.58 5.55 44.14
C GLY A 560 0.52 5.28 43.10
N THR A 561 0.92 4.00 43.00
CA THR A 561 1.97 3.53 42.09
C THR A 561 1.42 3.45 40.66
N ARG A 562 1.87 4.32 39.75
CA ARG A 562 1.55 4.20 38.31
C ARG A 562 2.76 3.65 37.56
N LEU A 563 2.54 2.61 36.77
CA LEU A 563 3.52 2.04 35.85
C LEU A 563 3.52 2.91 34.58
N LEU A 564 4.47 3.83 34.48
CA LEU A 564 4.61 4.69 33.30
C LEU A 564 5.38 3.94 32.22
N LEU A 565 4.68 3.44 31.20
CA LEU A 565 5.33 3.19 29.91
C LEU A 565 5.80 4.54 29.38
N ALA A 566 7.12 4.75 29.30
CA ALA A 566 7.73 5.97 28.81
C ALA A 566 7.58 6.12 27.29
N CYS A 567 6.35 6.11 26.77
CA CYS A 567 6.05 6.50 25.39
C CYS A 567 6.30 8.02 25.19
N ASP A 568 6.16 8.84 26.24
CA ASP A 568 5.87 10.28 26.10
C ASP A 568 7.03 11.26 26.36
N LYS A 569 8.22 10.84 26.82
CA LYS A 569 9.19 11.82 27.36
C LYS A 569 10.35 12.20 26.43
N GLU A 570 10.88 11.32 25.57
CA GLU A 570 11.96 11.67 24.63
C GLU A 570 11.87 10.84 23.34
N LEU A 571 11.63 11.49 22.19
CA LEU A 571 11.75 10.89 20.85
C LEU A 571 13.15 11.16 20.30
N PRO A 572 13.76 10.23 19.53
CA PRO A 572 13.30 8.89 19.16
C PRO A 572 13.50 7.83 20.28
N ASN A 573 12.56 6.87 20.42
CA ASN A 573 12.65 5.73 21.35
C ASN A 573 11.91 4.48 20.82
N PHE A 574 12.19 3.30 21.40
CA PHE A 574 11.61 2.01 21.00
C PHE A 574 10.75 1.37 22.12
N ASN A 575 10.19 2.17 23.02
CA ASN A 575 9.43 1.64 24.16
C ASN A 575 8.03 1.16 23.78
N CYS A 576 7.47 1.69 22.69
CA CYS A 576 6.10 1.44 22.24
C CYS A 576 6.11 1.27 20.71
N PHE A 577 5.11 0.59 20.14
CA PHE A 577 5.06 0.39 18.69
C PHE A 577 4.99 1.73 17.92
N SER A 578 4.22 2.70 18.40
CA SER A 578 4.07 4.01 17.74
C SER A 578 5.38 4.81 17.68
N THR A 579 6.10 4.89 18.80
CA THR A 579 7.40 5.59 18.89
C THR A 579 8.49 4.81 18.15
N GLY A 580 8.46 3.48 18.22
CA GLY A 580 9.34 2.61 17.45
C GLY A 580 9.14 2.77 15.95
N SER A 581 7.90 2.84 15.48
CA SER A 581 7.58 3.05 14.06
C SER A 581 8.00 4.42 13.55
N LEU A 582 7.82 5.47 14.35
CA LEU A 582 8.37 6.79 14.02
C LEU A 582 9.90 6.76 13.97
N SER A 583 10.56 6.08 14.91
CA SER A 583 12.02 5.99 14.95
C SER A 583 12.59 5.22 13.76
N ILE A 584 11.98 4.09 13.38
CA ILE A 584 12.35 3.34 12.17
C ILE A 584 12.05 4.16 10.91
N PHE A 585 10.94 4.92 10.89
CA PHE A 585 10.64 5.80 9.76
C PHE A 585 11.68 6.93 9.62
N MET A 586 12.14 7.53 10.72
CA MET A 586 13.23 8.51 10.71
C MET A 586 14.52 7.94 10.15
N VAL A 587 14.87 6.70 10.52
CA VAL A 587 16.01 5.97 9.94
C VAL A 587 15.81 5.72 8.45
N PHE A 588 14.59 5.36 8.01
CA PHE A 588 14.28 5.11 6.61
C PHE A 588 14.41 6.37 5.72
N ILE A 589 14.09 7.55 6.24
CA ILE A 589 14.27 8.82 5.53
C ILE A 589 15.68 9.42 5.70
N GLU A 590 16.61 8.66 6.31
CA GLU A 590 17.99 9.08 6.59
C GLU A 590 18.10 10.36 7.43
N ALA A 591 17.06 10.72 8.18
CA ALA A 591 17.02 11.93 8.99
C ALA A 591 17.47 11.63 10.43
N GLY A 592 18.66 12.10 10.81
CA GLY A 592 19.14 12.01 12.19
C GLY A 592 19.46 10.58 12.63
N PHE A 593 19.95 9.75 11.70
CA PHE A 593 20.35 8.37 11.98
C PHE A 593 21.40 8.31 13.10
N GLY A 594 22.36 9.24 13.11
CA GLY A 594 23.35 9.39 14.17
C GLY A 594 22.74 9.60 15.56
N VAL A 595 21.61 10.32 15.66
CA VAL A 595 20.91 10.57 16.93
C VAL A 595 20.24 9.30 17.45
N VAL A 596 19.60 8.53 16.56
CA VAL A 596 18.98 7.23 16.89
C VAL A 596 20.05 6.22 17.32
N ALA A 597 21.15 6.14 16.56
CA ALA A 597 22.26 5.23 16.83
C ALA A 597 22.99 5.56 18.16
N ALA A 598 23.28 6.85 18.41
CA ALA A 598 23.94 7.31 19.63
C ALA A 598 23.09 7.02 20.88
N ARG A 599 21.76 7.20 20.82
CA ARG A 599 20.87 6.89 21.94
C ARG A 599 20.73 5.39 22.20
N SER A 600 20.82 4.55 21.17
CA SER A 600 20.88 3.09 21.35
C SER A 600 22.19 2.67 22.05
N CYS A 601 23.32 3.29 21.69
CA CYS A 601 24.63 3.05 22.31
C CYS A 601 24.72 3.55 23.77
N MET A 602 23.97 4.61 24.12
CA MET A 602 23.91 5.16 25.49
C MET A 602 23.41 4.12 26.51
N ARG A 603 22.64 3.12 26.05
CA ARG A 603 22.23 1.94 26.83
C ARG A 603 23.42 1.12 27.33
N ASP A 604 24.45 0.92 26.51
CA ASP A 604 25.59 0.08 26.89
C ASP A 604 26.45 0.80 27.94
N LYS A 605 26.56 2.13 27.84
CA LYS A 605 27.13 2.97 28.92
C LYS A 605 26.28 2.92 30.19
N LEU A 606 24.95 3.02 30.12
CA LEU A 606 24.05 2.93 31.28
C LEU A 606 24.06 1.54 31.95
N LYS A 607 24.14 0.45 31.18
CA LYS A 607 24.32 -0.92 31.71
C LYS A 607 25.69 -1.11 32.37
N SER A 608 26.73 -0.45 31.87
CA SER A 608 28.06 -0.48 32.50
C SER A 608 28.12 0.33 33.81
N LEU A 609 27.28 1.36 33.94
CA LEU A 609 27.16 2.20 35.14
C LEU A 609 26.29 1.56 36.23
N PHE A 610 25.39 0.63 35.87
CA PHE A 610 24.58 -0.15 36.81
C PHE A 610 24.70 -1.66 36.54
N PRO A 611 25.79 -2.31 36.96
CA PRO A 611 25.87 -3.76 36.92
C PRO A 611 24.79 -4.35 37.84
N ARG A 612 24.07 -5.37 37.33
CA ARG A 612 23.01 -6.11 38.05
C ARG A 612 23.39 -6.33 39.51
N SER A 613 22.72 -5.64 40.43
CA SER A 613 22.75 -6.02 41.84
C SER A 613 22.12 -7.41 41.96
N THR A 614 22.86 -8.29 42.63
CA THR A 614 22.51 -9.67 43.00
C THR A 614 21.11 -9.80 43.60
N PRO A 615 20.44 -10.97 43.48
CA PRO A 615 19.11 -11.15 44.03
C PRO A 615 19.14 -10.96 45.55
N CYS A 616 18.34 -10.00 46.01
CA CYS A 616 18.28 -9.58 47.40
C CYS A 616 17.86 -10.77 48.29
N LYS A 617 18.79 -11.25 49.13
CA LYS A 617 18.48 -12.11 50.28
C LYS A 617 17.53 -11.33 51.21
N ARG A 618 16.41 -11.96 51.57
CA ARG A 618 15.58 -11.54 52.71
C ARG A 618 16.47 -11.38 53.95
N LEU A 619 16.53 -10.17 54.50
CA LEU A 619 16.73 -9.97 55.92
C LEU A 619 15.73 -8.92 56.39
N GLY A 620 14.93 -9.31 57.38
CA GLY A 620 13.98 -8.45 58.05
C GLY A 620 14.63 -7.56 59.11
N SER A 621 13.73 -6.84 59.78
CA SER A 621 13.88 -6.05 61.00
C SER A 621 14.63 -4.71 60.89
N THR A 622 13.83 -3.64 60.87
CA THR A 622 13.89 -2.47 61.78
C THR A 622 15.25 -1.86 62.09
N SER A 623 15.49 -0.64 61.58
CA SER A 623 15.83 0.52 62.43
C SER A 623 15.88 1.83 61.62
N THR A 624 15.27 2.84 62.21
CA THR A 624 15.29 4.30 61.97
C THR A 624 16.66 4.92 61.74
N LEU A 625 16.74 5.99 60.92
CA LEU A 625 17.57 7.23 61.07
C LEU A 625 17.65 7.95 59.70
N SER A 626 16.94 9.06 59.52
CA SER A 626 17.35 10.48 59.70
C SER A 626 18.01 11.13 58.48
N TRP A 627 17.41 12.27 58.10
CA TRP A 627 17.76 13.26 57.09
C TRP A 627 19.25 13.69 57.02
N SER A 628 19.74 14.05 55.84
CA SER A 628 20.17 15.45 55.57
C SER A 628 20.40 15.73 54.08
N MET A 629 19.99 16.93 53.68
CA MET A 629 20.29 17.59 52.41
C MET A 629 21.79 17.89 52.27
N ARG A 630 22.32 17.72 51.06
CA ARG A 630 23.17 18.69 50.37
C ARG A 630 23.04 18.51 48.86
#